data_AF-V5I9S2-F1
#
_entry.id   AF-V5I9S2-F1
#
_cell.length_a   1.000
_cell.length_b   1.000
_cell.length_c   1.000
_cell.angle_alpha   90.00
_cell.angle_beta   90.00
_cell.angle_gamma   90.00
#
_symmetry.space_group_name_H-M   'P 1'
#
loop_
_entity.id
_entity.type
_entity.pdbx_description
1 polymer ?
#
loop_
_entity_poly.entity_id
_entity_poly.type
_entity_poly.pdbx_seq_one_letter_code
_entity_poly.pdbx_strand_id
1 'polypeptide(L)'
;SCDMSQNLEPIPNIVVDAQSYLLATCGNDSLVKLWRITVPKQSESLQLDELEIKLWRSLQGHGGNVLSVKFSQVVSEFVCSTATDRQARIWSVYSADCLYVLDHDSIVISCSFNSDCSLLATGCLDKTLYLWKLPLQMVFQTAVASKIHCRSKTLAEWTTSDVIKWLKDIGMKDITKNVRNTSLDGKKLLTLSEEIICAGLDLDDEKTDKMINEIKWLKKSETQMEGPQSLHIPDEYLCPITHEIMREPVTCSDGFTYEKHAIAEWFMSGKLTSPMTNEVLSNTDYVYNLDLRNTIHKFLDSGESNDAED
;
A
#
# COMPACT_ATOMS: atom_id res chain seq x y z
N SER A 1 -22.04 -5.84 -6.69
CA SER A 1 -20.66 -5.94 -7.23
C SER A 1 -19.74 -6.49 -6.15
N CYS A 2 -18.57 -7.01 -6.52
CA CYS A 2 -17.55 -7.43 -5.57
C CYS A 2 -16.15 -7.14 -6.10
N ASP A 3 -15.22 -7.00 -5.16
CA ASP A 3 -13.81 -6.79 -5.45
C ASP A 3 -12.97 -7.42 -4.34
N MET A 4 -11.77 -7.89 -4.67
CA MET A 4 -10.89 -8.57 -3.72
C MET A 4 -9.59 -7.79 -3.58
N SER A 5 -9.10 -7.65 -2.35
CA SER A 5 -7.81 -7.03 -2.06
C SER A 5 -6.67 -7.83 -2.69
N GLN A 6 -5.66 -7.16 -3.21
CA GLN A 6 -4.39 -7.84 -3.49
C GLN A 6 -3.74 -8.23 -2.15
N ASN A 7 -3.28 -9.49 -2.06
CA ASN A 7 -2.77 -10.19 -0.88
C ASN A 7 -2.36 -9.29 0.29
N LEU A 8 -3.16 -9.27 1.36
CA LEU A 8 -2.68 -8.88 2.68
C LEU A 8 -1.84 -10.04 3.20
N GLU A 9 -0.53 -10.02 2.93
CA GLU A 9 0.33 -10.85 3.75
C GLU A 9 0.15 -10.41 5.22
N PRO A 10 -0.02 -11.36 6.15
CA PRO A 10 0.02 -11.03 7.55
C PRO A 10 1.32 -10.28 7.83
N ILE A 11 1.23 -9.24 8.66
CA ILE A 11 2.34 -8.45 9.21
C ILE A 11 3.63 -9.31 9.25
N PRO A 12 4.78 -8.83 8.75
CA PRO A 12 5.98 -9.63 8.44
C PRO A 12 6.63 -10.40 9.62
N ASN A 13 6.00 -10.45 10.78
CA ASN A 13 6.49 -11.11 11.99
C ASN A 13 5.53 -12.16 12.59
N ILE A 14 4.44 -12.52 11.92
CA ILE A 14 3.58 -13.62 12.39
C ILE A 14 3.61 -14.74 11.36
N VAL A 15 4.32 -15.83 11.69
CA VAL A 15 4.25 -17.09 10.94
C VAL A 15 2.86 -17.67 11.15
N VAL A 16 1.90 -17.21 10.33
CA VAL A 16 0.59 -17.84 10.22
C VAL A 16 0.64 -18.78 9.04
N ASP A 17 0.31 -20.04 9.30
CA ASP A 17 0.15 -21.13 8.31
C ASP A 17 -1.09 -20.94 7.42
N ALA A 18 -1.61 -19.72 7.33
CA ALA A 18 -2.78 -19.37 6.53
C ALA A 18 -2.55 -18.03 5.82
N GLN A 19 -3.05 -17.91 4.59
CA GLN A 19 -3.15 -16.65 3.86
C GLN A 19 -4.53 -16.05 4.09
N SER A 20 -4.60 -14.74 4.38
CA SER A 20 -5.87 -14.05 4.56
C SER A 20 -6.11 -13.03 3.46
N TYR A 21 -7.29 -13.06 2.88
CA TYR A 21 -7.74 -12.14 1.83
C TYR A 21 -8.91 -11.31 2.34
N LEU A 22 -9.00 -10.06 1.90
CA LEU A 22 -10.20 -9.25 2.09
C LEU A 22 -11.04 -9.26 0.81
N LEU A 23 -12.34 -9.45 0.99
CA LEU A 23 -13.34 -9.37 -0.07
C LEU A 23 -14.33 -8.27 0.30
N ALA A 24 -14.57 -7.35 -0.62
CA ALA A 24 -15.61 -6.35 -0.50
C ALA A 24 -16.78 -6.75 -1.40
N THR A 25 -17.99 -6.69 -0.85
CA THR A 25 -19.23 -6.95 -1.58
C THR A 25 -20.21 -5.83 -1.34
N CYS A 26 -20.97 -5.47 -2.35
CA CYS A 26 -22.02 -4.47 -2.25
C CYS A 26 -23.28 -4.93 -2.98
N GLY A 27 -24.44 -4.48 -2.51
CA GLY A 27 -25.73 -4.87 -3.09
C GLY A 27 -26.87 -3.89 -2.83
N ASN A 28 -28.09 -4.39 -2.98
CA ASN A 28 -29.32 -3.61 -2.83
C ASN A 28 -29.70 -3.34 -1.37
N ASP A 29 -28.94 -3.87 -0.41
CA ASP A 29 -29.13 -3.61 1.02
C ASP A 29 -28.57 -2.25 1.46
N SER A 30 -28.04 -1.45 0.52
CA SER A 30 -27.37 -0.16 0.78
C SER A 30 -26.10 -0.29 1.63
N LEU A 31 -25.61 -1.52 1.81
CA LEU A 31 -24.44 -1.83 2.62
C LEU A 31 -23.26 -2.20 1.74
N VAL A 32 -22.07 -1.85 2.23
CA VAL A 32 -20.82 -2.45 1.76
C VAL A 32 -20.32 -3.38 2.85
N LYS A 33 -20.18 -4.65 2.54
CA LYS A 33 -19.73 -5.69 3.47
C LYS A 33 -18.30 -6.07 3.15
N LEU A 34 -17.46 -6.09 4.18
CA LEU A 34 -16.08 -6.54 4.12
C LEU A 34 -15.99 -7.92 4.77
N TRP A 35 -15.42 -8.87 4.06
CA TRP A 35 -15.26 -10.26 4.45
C TRP A 35 -13.78 -10.59 4.54
N ARG A 36 -13.43 -11.39 5.54
CA ARG A 36 -12.10 -11.98 5.67
C ARG A 36 -12.19 -13.44 5.26
N ILE A 37 -11.35 -13.82 4.30
CA ILE A 37 -11.25 -15.18 3.78
C ILE A 37 -9.89 -15.72 4.22
N THR A 38 -9.88 -16.81 4.98
CA THR A 38 -8.65 -17.45 5.45
C THR A 38 -8.46 -18.78 4.72
N VAL A 39 -7.33 -18.92 4.03
CA VAL A 39 -6.93 -20.12 3.29
C VAL A 39 -5.76 -20.78 4.02
N PRO A 40 -5.88 -22.02 4.52
CA PRO A 40 -4.76 -22.75 5.10
C PRO A 40 -3.70 -23.07 4.01
N LYS A 41 -2.42 -22.91 4.32
CA LYS A 41 -1.30 -23.11 3.37
C LYS A 41 -0.96 -24.59 3.11
N GLN A 42 -1.46 -25.53 3.92
CA GLN A 42 -0.95 -26.91 3.96
C GLN A 42 -1.65 -27.94 3.05
N SER A 43 -2.64 -27.57 2.24
CA SER A 43 -3.36 -28.56 1.42
C SER A 43 -3.01 -28.43 -0.08
N GLU A 44 -2.23 -29.37 -0.62
CA GLU A 44 -1.99 -29.54 -2.07
C GLU A 44 -3.29 -29.80 -2.88
N SER A 45 -4.42 -29.96 -2.20
CA SER A 45 -5.77 -29.97 -2.76
C SER A 45 -6.70 -29.13 -1.88
N LEU A 46 -7.08 -27.94 -2.33
CA LEU A 46 -8.05 -27.08 -1.65
C LEU A 46 -9.42 -27.77 -1.63
N GLN A 47 -9.84 -28.31 -0.50
CA GLN A 47 -11.25 -28.66 -0.29
C GLN A 47 -12.01 -27.39 0.09
N LEU A 48 -13.17 -27.14 -0.54
CA LEU A 48 -13.98 -25.94 -0.30
C LEU A 48 -14.40 -25.78 1.18
N ASP A 49 -14.47 -26.89 1.91
CA ASP A 49 -14.91 -26.97 3.31
C ASP A 49 -13.86 -26.45 4.32
N GLU A 50 -12.60 -26.28 3.91
CA GLU A 50 -11.53 -25.75 4.78
C GLU A 50 -11.38 -24.21 4.68
N LEU A 51 -12.18 -23.57 3.82
CA LEU A 51 -12.16 -22.13 3.62
C LEU A 51 -13.00 -21.42 4.69
N GLU A 52 -12.35 -20.68 5.60
CA GLU A 52 -13.08 -19.85 6.56
C GLU A 52 -13.41 -18.48 5.94
N ILE A 53 -14.68 -18.24 5.64
CA ILE A 53 -15.19 -16.92 5.22
C ILE A 53 -15.96 -16.30 6.38
N LYS A 54 -15.44 -15.19 6.92
CA LYS A 54 -16.05 -14.48 8.03
C LYS A 54 -16.39 -13.05 7.64
N LEU A 55 -17.62 -12.62 7.93
CA LEU A 55 -17.97 -11.20 7.84
C LEU A 55 -17.12 -10.43 8.86
N TRP A 56 -16.34 -9.47 8.38
CA TRP A 56 -15.47 -8.68 9.23
C TRP A 56 -16.13 -7.37 9.66
N ARG A 57 -16.61 -6.58 8.68
CA ARG A 57 -17.26 -5.29 8.93
C ARG A 57 -18.38 -5.03 7.93
N SER A 58 -19.32 -4.17 8.33
CA SER A 58 -20.38 -3.64 7.47
C SER A 58 -20.32 -2.12 7.51
N LEU A 59 -20.11 -1.51 6.34
CA LEU A 59 -20.05 -0.08 6.14
C LEU A 59 -21.47 0.42 5.86
N GLN A 60 -21.95 1.32 6.72
CA GLN A 60 -23.29 1.90 6.63
C GLN A 60 -23.18 3.39 6.32
N GLY A 61 -24.02 3.88 5.39
CA GLY A 61 -24.10 5.31 5.12
C GLY A 61 -24.70 5.66 3.75
N HIS A 62 -24.70 4.73 2.79
CA HIS A 62 -25.40 4.95 1.53
C HIS A 62 -26.91 5.02 1.73
N GLY A 63 -27.54 5.95 1.02
CA GLY A 63 -29.00 6.16 1.04
C GLY A 63 -29.75 5.32 0.00
N GLY A 64 -29.05 4.49 -0.76
CA GLY A 64 -29.62 3.64 -1.80
C GLY A 64 -28.73 2.48 -2.19
N ASN A 65 -29.13 1.77 -3.24
CA ASN A 65 -28.48 0.54 -3.69
C ASN A 65 -27.04 0.82 -4.11
N VAL A 66 -26.10 0.04 -3.58
CA VAL A 66 -24.68 0.16 -3.93
C VAL A 66 -24.40 -0.69 -5.15
N LEU A 67 -24.03 -0.03 -6.25
CA LEU A 67 -23.85 -0.63 -7.56
C LEU A 67 -22.45 -1.19 -7.74
N SER A 68 -21.42 -0.46 -7.30
CA SER A 68 -20.02 -0.86 -7.44
C SER A 68 -19.24 -0.66 -6.15
N VAL A 69 -18.21 -1.49 -5.98
CA VAL A 69 -17.24 -1.42 -4.89
C VAL A 69 -15.87 -1.78 -5.44
N LYS A 70 -14.83 -1.02 -5.10
CA LYS A 70 -13.45 -1.26 -5.52
C LYS A 70 -12.46 -0.97 -4.40
N PHE A 71 -11.46 -1.85 -4.26
CA PHE A 71 -10.33 -1.62 -3.38
C PHE A 71 -9.30 -0.68 -4.03
N SER A 72 -8.59 0.05 -3.17
CA SER A 72 -7.31 0.67 -3.52
C SER A 72 -6.28 -0.42 -3.84
N GLN A 73 -5.53 -0.25 -4.94
CA GLN A 73 -4.64 -1.29 -5.48
C GLN A 73 -3.35 -1.50 -4.67
N VAL A 74 -2.90 -0.50 -3.91
CA VAL A 74 -1.54 -0.52 -3.34
C VAL A 74 -1.51 -1.08 -1.91
N VAL A 75 -2.53 -0.82 -1.10
CA VAL A 75 -2.50 -1.20 0.34
C VAL A 75 -3.83 -1.81 0.81
N SER A 76 -4.87 -1.83 -0.03
CA SER A 76 -6.21 -2.32 0.34
C SER A 76 -6.79 -1.67 1.60
N GLU A 77 -6.31 -0.48 1.98
CA GLU A 77 -6.75 0.28 3.16
C GLU A 77 -8.01 1.09 2.89
N PHE A 78 -8.26 1.39 1.63
CA PHE A 78 -9.40 2.17 1.19
C PHE A 78 -10.28 1.36 0.25
N VAL A 79 -11.57 1.58 0.39
CA VAL A 79 -12.58 1.07 -0.52
C VAL A 79 -13.40 2.25 -1.04
N CYS A 80 -13.59 2.31 -2.35
CA CYS A 80 -14.58 3.19 -2.96
C CYS A 80 -15.86 2.39 -3.23
N SER A 81 -17.00 2.97 -2.92
CA SER A 81 -18.29 2.44 -3.32
C SER A 81 -19.14 3.50 -4.01
N THR A 82 -20.00 3.07 -4.92
CA THR A 82 -20.87 3.95 -5.70
C THR A 82 -22.31 3.46 -5.61
N ALA A 83 -23.26 4.39 -5.47
CA ALA A 83 -24.65 4.02 -5.25
C ALA A 83 -25.65 4.86 -6.05
N THR A 84 -26.91 4.42 -5.99
CA THR A 84 -28.06 5.10 -6.62
C THR A 84 -28.49 6.39 -5.93
N ASP A 85 -27.93 6.67 -4.75
CA ASP A 85 -28.10 7.95 -4.03
C ASP A 85 -27.30 9.10 -4.66
N ARG A 86 -26.65 8.86 -5.81
CA ARG A 86 -25.79 9.81 -6.54
C ARG A 86 -24.52 10.16 -5.77
N GLN A 87 -24.12 9.30 -4.84
CA GLN A 87 -22.89 9.46 -4.07
C GLN A 87 -21.91 8.35 -4.40
N ALA A 88 -20.65 8.74 -4.55
CA ALA A 88 -19.53 7.84 -4.34
C ALA A 88 -18.97 8.08 -2.94
N ARG A 89 -18.60 7.02 -2.23
CA ARG A 89 -18.07 7.11 -0.87
C ARG A 89 -16.74 6.38 -0.78
N ILE A 90 -15.81 7.00 -0.06
CA ILE A 90 -14.52 6.41 0.25
C ILE A 90 -14.52 6.01 1.71
N TRP A 91 -14.13 4.78 1.99
CA TRP A 91 -14.17 4.17 3.32
C TRP A 91 -12.77 3.75 3.75
N SER A 92 -12.50 3.90 5.04
CA SER A 92 -11.38 3.24 5.70
C SER A 92 -11.74 1.78 5.97
N VAL A 93 -10.92 0.84 5.50
CA VAL A 93 -11.14 -0.61 5.68
C VAL A 93 -10.96 -1.01 7.15
N TYR A 94 -9.99 -0.40 7.85
CA TYR A 94 -9.69 -0.73 9.24
C TYR A 94 -10.67 -0.10 10.22
N SER A 95 -10.95 1.21 10.05
CA SER A 95 -11.85 1.95 10.94
C SER A 95 -13.32 1.70 10.62
N ALA A 96 -13.64 1.27 9.39
CA ALA A 96 -15.00 1.21 8.85
C ALA A 96 -15.73 2.57 8.77
N ASP A 97 -14.98 3.66 8.84
CA ASP A 97 -15.50 5.01 8.75
C ASP A 97 -15.58 5.50 7.31
N CYS A 98 -16.59 6.32 7.03
CA CYS A 98 -16.71 7.05 5.78
C CYS A 98 -15.77 8.26 5.83
N LEU A 99 -14.72 8.24 5.00
CA LEU A 99 -13.71 9.30 4.95
C LEU A 99 -14.18 10.47 4.09
N TYR A 100 -14.73 10.15 2.91
CA TYR A 100 -15.17 11.14 1.93
C TYR A 100 -16.50 10.73 1.31
N VAL A 101 -17.35 11.72 1.11
CA VAL A 101 -18.57 11.62 0.32
C VAL A 101 -18.39 12.51 -0.90
N LEU A 102 -18.50 11.92 -2.08
CA LEU A 102 -18.35 12.55 -3.37
C LEU A 102 -19.74 12.63 -4.00
N ASP A 103 -20.29 13.83 -4.07
CA ASP A 103 -21.60 14.08 -4.65
C ASP A 103 -21.51 14.17 -6.18
N HIS A 104 -22.49 13.56 -6.86
CA HIS A 104 -22.64 13.59 -8.30
C HIS A 104 -24.05 14.06 -8.69
N ASP A 105 -24.18 14.58 -9.90
CA ASP A 105 -25.47 15.09 -10.41
C ASP A 105 -26.46 13.95 -10.74
N SER A 106 -25.97 12.73 -10.96
CA SER A 106 -26.75 11.55 -11.31
C SER A 106 -26.18 10.26 -10.69
N ILE A 107 -26.81 9.12 -10.95
CA ILE A 107 -26.50 7.82 -10.34
C ILE A 107 -25.10 7.36 -10.75
N VAL A 108 -24.27 7.02 -9.75
CA VAL A 108 -22.90 6.57 -9.99
C VAL A 108 -22.86 5.05 -10.14
N ILE A 109 -22.50 4.59 -11.33
CA ILE A 109 -22.57 3.17 -11.70
C ILE A 109 -21.25 2.42 -11.51
N SER A 110 -20.12 3.13 -11.55
CA SER A 110 -18.79 2.51 -11.48
C SER A 110 -17.76 3.46 -10.88
N CYS A 111 -16.72 2.87 -10.29
CA CYS A 111 -15.53 3.56 -9.80
C CYS A 111 -14.27 2.76 -10.14
N SER A 112 -13.13 3.45 -10.24
CA SER A 112 -11.81 2.82 -10.37
C SER A 112 -10.73 3.75 -9.83
N PHE A 113 -9.81 3.20 -9.04
CA PHE A 113 -8.58 3.90 -8.63
C PHE A 113 -7.52 3.80 -9.71
N ASN A 114 -6.60 4.77 -9.71
CA ASN A 114 -5.28 4.63 -10.33
C ASN A 114 -4.37 3.72 -9.49
N SER A 115 -3.33 3.16 -10.11
CA SER A 115 -2.32 2.29 -9.49
C SER A 115 -1.55 2.96 -8.35
N ASP A 116 -1.46 4.29 -8.31
CA ASP A 116 -0.84 5.06 -7.23
C ASP A 116 -1.84 5.58 -6.18
N CYS A 117 -3.14 5.31 -6.39
CA CYS A 117 -4.25 5.85 -5.60
C CYS A 117 -4.29 7.39 -5.49
N SER A 118 -3.67 8.14 -6.42
CA SER A 118 -3.75 9.60 -6.47
C SER A 118 -5.04 10.11 -7.12
N LEU A 119 -5.61 9.30 -8.01
CA LEU A 119 -6.80 9.62 -8.77
C LEU A 119 -7.87 8.55 -8.61
N LEU A 120 -9.12 8.99 -8.56
CA LEU A 120 -10.32 8.15 -8.58
C LEU A 120 -11.20 8.58 -9.75
N ALA A 121 -11.48 7.65 -10.66
CA ALA A 121 -12.45 7.84 -11.73
C ALA A 121 -13.81 7.28 -11.29
N THR A 122 -14.87 8.03 -11.55
CA THR A 122 -16.26 7.63 -11.27
C THR A 122 -17.11 7.86 -12.50
N GLY A 123 -17.84 6.82 -12.91
CA GLY A 123 -18.71 6.84 -14.08
C GLY A 123 -20.17 6.99 -13.66
N CYS A 124 -20.85 7.95 -14.27
CA CYS A 124 -22.23 8.29 -13.97
C CYS A 124 -23.19 7.85 -15.08
N LEU A 125 -24.46 7.62 -14.74
CA LEU A 125 -25.50 7.19 -15.69
C LEU A 125 -25.88 8.27 -16.70
N ASP A 126 -25.63 9.55 -16.38
CA ASP A 126 -25.83 10.69 -17.27
C ASP A 126 -24.77 10.80 -18.39
N LYS A 127 -23.91 9.78 -18.53
CA LYS A 127 -22.80 9.70 -19.50
C LYS A 127 -21.63 10.64 -19.18
N THR A 128 -21.61 11.24 -17.99
CA THR A 128 -20.46 11.99 -17.49
C THR A 128 -19.50 11.08 -16.73
N LEU A 129 -18.22 11.47 -16.75
CA LEU A 129 -17.18 10.86 -15.95
C LEU A 129 -16.54 11.95 -15.10
N TYR A 130 -16.45 11.69 -13.80
CA TYR A 130 -15.78 12.57 -12.86
C TYR A 130 -14.44 11.95 -12.49
N LEU A 131 -13.40 12.77 -12.57
CA LEU A 131 -12.07 12.43 -12.09
C LEU A 131 -11.81 13.22 -10.81
N TRP A 132 -11.55 12.51 -9.72
CA TRP A 132 -11.30 13.08 -8.41
C TRP A 132 -9.82 12.98 -8.10
N LYS A 133 -9.22 14.10 -7.70
CA LYS A 133 -7.89 14.11 -7.07
C LYS A 133 -8.07 13.78 -5.61
N LEU A 134 -7.47 12.66 -5.18
CA LEU A 134 -7.47 12.27 -3.78
C LEU A 134 -6.40 13.05 -3.01
N PRO A 135 -6.62 13.38 -1.72
CA PRO A 135 -5.63 14.09 -0.93
C PRO A 135 -4.32 13.31 -0.89
N LEU A 136 -3.19 14.01 -1.11
CA LEU A 136 -1.85 13.44 -1.03
C LEU A 136 -1.62 12.67 0.28
N GLN A 137 -2.29 13.05 1.37
CA GLN A 137 -2.21 12.34 2.64
C GLN A 137 -2.71 10.88 2.60
N MET A 138 -3.71 10.57 1.76
CA MET A 138 -4.13 9.19 1.48
C MET A 138 -3.10 8.46 0.62
N VAL A 139 -2.41 9.20 -0.25
CA VAL A 139 -1.32 8.72 -1.11
C VAL A 139 -0.02 8.52 -0.31
N PHE A 140 0.24 9.28 0.76
CA PHE A 140 1.47 9.20 1.55
C PHE A 140 1.50 7.98 2.49
N GLN A 141 0.36 7.62 3.11
CA GLN A 141 0.22 6.31 3.76
C GLN A 141 0.43 5.19 2.75
N THR A 142 -0.05 5.40 1.52
CA THR A 142 0.18 4.51 0.37
C THR A 142 1.63 4.48 -0.12
N ALA A 143 2.41 5.56 0.01
CA ALA A 143 3.81 5.67 -0.43
C ALA A 143 4.81 5.10 0.58
N VAL A 144 4.51 5.24 1.89
CA VAL A 144 5.27 4.58 2.96
C VAL A 144 4.91 3.09 2.99
N ALA A 145 3.63 2.74 2.88
CA ALA A 145 3.22 1.35 2.75
C ALA A 145 3.66 0.72 1.42
N SER A 146 3.76 1.46 0.30
CA SER A 146 4.38 0.93 -0.92
C SER A 146 5.89 0.78 -0.78
N LYS A 147 6.59 1.61 0.02
CA LYS A 147 8.00 1.35 0.38
C LYS A 147 8.18 0.14 1.31
N ILE A 148 7.17 -0.19 2.12
CA ILE A 148 7.20 -1.34 3.06
C ILE A 148 6.68 -2.63 2.39
N HIS A 149 5.66 -2.55 1.53
CA HIS A 149 4.98 -3.66 0.86
C HIS A 149 5.53 -3.93 -0.54
N CYS A 150 5.95 -2.88 -1.26
CA CYS A 150 6.87 -2.97 -2.39
C CYS A 150 8.28 -2.58 -1.94
N ARG A 151 8.80 -3.25 -0.90
CA ARG A 151 10.22 -3.61 -0.97
C ARG A 151 10.35 -4.69 -2.05
N SER A 152 10.00 -4.35 -3.30
CA SER A 152 10.63 -4.97 -4.45
C SER A 152 12.08 -4.69 -4.20
N LYS A 153 12.81 -5.73 -3.78
CA LYS A 153 14.24 -5.66 -3.53
C LYS A 153 14.81 -4.79 -4.65
N THR A 154 15.53 -3.74 -4.30
CA THR A 154 16.30 -3.00 -5.32
C THR A 154 17.18 -4.02 -6.03
N LEU A 155 17.60 -3.77 -7.28
CA LEU A 155 18.45 -4.74 -7.97
C LEU A 155 19.70 -5.02 -7.12
N ALA A 156 20.20 -4.03 -6.38
CA ALA A 156 21.27 -4.20 -5.39
C ALA A 156 20.98 -5.20 -4.25
N GLU A 157 19.71 -5.41 -3.89
CA GLU A 157 19.22 -6.34 -2.85
C GLU A 157 18.84 -7.73 -3.41
N TRP A 158 18.85 -7.94 -4.73
CA TRP A 158 18.48 -9.24 -5.31
C TRP A 158 19.51 -10.32 -4.99
N THR A 159 19.02 -11.43 -4.45
CA THR A 159 19.77 -12.68 -4.27
C THR A 159 19.71 -13.54 -5.54
N THR A 160 20.61 -14.52 -5.67
CA THR A 160 20.55 -15.55 -6.72
C THR A 160 19.15 -16.17 -6.91
N SER A 161 18.37 -16.33 -5.84
CA SER A 161 17.02 -16.89 -5.90
C SER A 161 16.02 -15.92 -6.54
N ASP A 162 16.18 -14.63 -6.31
CA ASP A 162 15.34 -13.58 -6.91
C ASP A 162 15.63 -13.45 -8.41
N VAL A 163 16.91 -13.51 -8.79
CA VAL A 163 17.35 -13.57 -10.20
C VAL A 163 16.76 -14.78 -10.92
N ILE A 164 16.73 -15.95 -10.26
CA ILE A 164 16.10 -17.16 -10.79
C ILE A 164 14.59 -16.99 -10.97
N LYS A 165 13.91 -16.31 -10.04
CA LYS A 165 12.47 -16.02 -10.14
C LYS A 165 12.20 -15.11 -11.34
N TRP A 166 12.94 -14.02 -11.46
CA TRP A 166 12.88 -13.10 -12.60
C TRP A 166 13.09 -13.82 -13.95
N LEU A 167 14.11 -14.70 -14.06
CA LEU A 167 14.34 -15.48 -15.28
C LEU A 167 13.20 -16.44 -15.62
N LYS A 168 12.54 -17.02 -14.61
CA LYS A 168 11.34 -17.84 -14.84
C LYS A 168 10.20 -17.02 -15.41
N ASP A 169 10.04 -15.78 -14.96
CA ASP A 169 8.99 -14.87 -15.40
C ASP A 169 9.21 -14.38 -16.85
N ILE A 170 10.47 -14.17 -17.26
CA ILE A 170 10.86 -13.88 -18.66
C ILE A 170 10.68 -15.11 -19.59
N GLY A 171 10.48 -16.31 -19.01
CA GLY A 171 10.37 -17.57 -19.75
C GLY A 171 11.71 -18.25 -20.03
N MET A 172 12.77 -17.86 -19.33
CA MET A 172 14.14 -18.38 -19.47
C MET A 172 14.49 -19.41 -18.38
N LYS A 173 13.70 -20.49 -18.30
CA LYS A 173 13.85 -21.48 -17.21
C LYS A 173 15.12 -22.33 -17.34
N ASP A 174 15.60 -22.61 -18.55
CA ASP A 174 16.73 -23.50 -18.80
C ASP A 174 18.06 -22.96 -18.26
N ILE A 175 18.17 -21.63 -18.16
CA ILE A 175 19.38 -20.90 -17.77
C ILE A 175 19.55 -20.84 -16.24
N THR A 176 18.50 -21.22 -15.48
CA THR A 176 18.51 -21.16 -14.01
C THR A 176 19.57 -22.07 -13.37
N LYS A 177 20.05 -23.11 -14.05
CA LYS A 177 21.17 -23.95 -13.59
C LYS A 177 22.51 -23.23 -13.71
N ASN A 178 22.72 -22.50 -14.81
CA ASN A 178 23.96 -21.77 -15.06
C ASN A 178 24.09 -20.57 -14.11
N VAL A 179 22.97 -19.91 -13.80
CA VAL A 179 22.87 -18.82 -12.80
C VAL A 179 23.27 -19.29 -11.40
N ARG A 180 22.90 -20.52 -11.01
CA ARG A 180 23.33 -21.11 -9.73
C ARG A 180 24.84 -21.35 -9.69
N ASN A 181 25.44 -21.74 -10.82
CA ASN A 181 26.87 -21.98 -10.92
C ASN A 181 27.69 -20.68 -10.92
N THR A 182 27.18 -19.61 -11.53
CA THR A 182 27.85 -18.30 -11.57
C THR A 182 27.59 -17.44 -10.34
N SER A 183 26.68 -17.88 -9.46
CA SER A 183 26.20 -17.12 -8.29
C SER A 183 25.85 -15.68 -8.68
N LEU A 184 25.03 -15.53 -9.73
CA LEU A 184 24.64 -14.22 -10.24
C LEU A 184 23.64 -13.57 -9.29
N ASP A 185 24.08 -12.52 -8.61
CA ASP A 185 23.26 -11.69 -7.72
C ASP A 185 22.99 -10.33 -8.39
N GLY A 186 22.02 -9.57 -7.89
CA GLY A 186 21.70 -8.30 -8.54
C GLY A 186 22.79 -7.23 -8.40
N LYS A 187 23.67 -7.32 -7.41
CA LYS A 187 24.92 -6.52 -7.38
C LYS A 187 25.81 -6.79 -8.58
N LYS A 188 25.89 -8.05 -9.03
CA LYS A 188 26.66 -8.43 -10.23
C LYS A 188 25.95 -8.00 -11.51
N LEU A 189 24.62 -8.05 -11.55
CA LEU A 189 23.82 -7.52 -12.66
C LEU A 189 24.03 -6.00 -12.85
N LEU A 190 24.21 -5.27 -11.75
CA LEU A 190 24.51 -3.84 -11.76
C LEU A 190 25.95 -3.52 -12.17
N THR A 191 26.92 -4.25 -11.62
CA THR A 191 28.34 -3.90 -11.76
C THR A 191 29.00 -4.46 -13.02
N LEU A 192 28.52 -5.61 -13.53
CA LEU A 192 29.10 -6.25 -14.72
C LEU A 192 28.47 -5.70 -16.01
N SER A 193 29.24 -5.73 -17.10
CA SER A 193 28.73 -5.46 -18.44
C SER A 193 27.80 -6.59 -18.89
N GLU A 194 26.84 -6.25 -19.75
CA GLU A 194 25.82 -7.19 -20.27
C GLU A 194 26.48 -8.37 -20.98
N GLU A 195 27.58 -8.10 -21.70
CA GLU A 195 28.37 -9.08 -22.45
C GLU A 195 29.03 -10.13 -21.54
N ILE A 196 29.56 -9.71 -20.38
CA ILE A 196 30.20 -10.63 -19.41
C ILE A 196 29.14 -11.52 -18.74
N ILE A 197 27.96 -10.96 -18.47
CA ILE A 197 26.84 -11.71 -17.89
C ILE A 197 26.36 -12.78 -18.88
N CYS A 198 26.17 -12.42 -20.16
CA CYS A 198 25.76 -13.36 -21.19
C CYS A 198 26.81 -14.44 -21.45
N ALA A 199 28.10 -14.08 -21.50
CA ALA A 199 29.20 -15.03 -21.67
C ALA A 199 29.29 -16.06 -20.53
N GLY A 200 28.99 -15.65 -19.28
CA GLY A 200 28.97 -16.55 -18.13
C GLY A 200 27.77 -17.51 -18.10
N LEU A 201 26.73 -17.26 -18.89
CA LEU A 201 25.47 -18.00 -18.87
C LEU A 201 25.31 -19.01 -20.01
N ASP A 202 26.25 -19.06 -20.96
CA ASP A 202 26.26 -19.98 -22.11
C ASP A 202 24.93 -19.95 -22.88
N LEU A 203 24.60 -18.78 -23.44
CA LEU A 203 23.33 -18.47 -24.08
C LEU A 203 23.42 -18.63 -25.61
N ASP A 204 22.33 -19.09 -26.22
CA ASP A 204 22.14 -19.03 -27.69
C ASP A 204 22.03 -17.56 -28.16
N ASP A 205 22.38 -17.26 -29.42
CA ASP A 205 22.37 -15.90 -29.97
C ASP A 205 21.00 -15.19 -29.81
N GLU A 206 19.89 -15.91 -30.04
CA GLU A 206 18.52 -15.36 -29.91
C GLU A 206 18.15 -15.04 -28.44
N LYS A 207 18.62 -15.85 -27.49
CA LYS A 207 18.39 -15.62 -26.06
C LYS A 207 19.28 -14.51 -25.51
N THR A 208 20.46 -14.33 -26.10
CA THR A 208 21.43 -13.31 -25.73
C THR A 208 20.86 -11.91 -25.94
N ASP A 209 20.27 -11.65 -27.11
CA ASP A 209 19.67 -10.33 -27.40
C ASP A 209 18.49 -10.00 -26.48
N LYS A 210 17.64 -10.99 -26.19
CA LYS A 210 16.52 -10.83 -25.24
C LYS A 210 17.05 -10.51 -23.84
N MET A 211 18.08 -11.22 -23.38
CA MET A 211 18.70 -10.99 -22.06
C MET A 211 19.34 -9.60 -21.96
N ILE A 212 20.04 -9.14 -22.99
CA ILE A 212 20.67 -7.82 -23.03
C ILE A 212 19.62 -6.71 -22.91
N ASN A 213 18.49 -6.83 -23.61
CA ASN A 213 17.41 -5.84 -23.55
C ASN A 213 16.77 -5.77 -22.16
N GLU A 214 16.55 -6.92 -21.53
CA GLU A 214 16.00 -6.99 -20.17
C GLU A 214 16.96 -6.41 -19.13
N ILE A 215 18.28 -6.71 -19.22
CA ILE A 215 19.29 -6.13 -18.31
C ILE A 215 19.39 -4.61 -18.49
N LYS A 216 19.37 -4.11 -19.74
CA LYS A 216 19.38 -2.67 -20.03
C LYS A 216 18.14 -1.97 -19.47
N TRP A 217 16.98 -2.61 -19.59
CA TRP A 217 15.74 -2.09 -19.01
C TRP A 217 15.83 -2.03 -17.47
N LEU A 218 16.32 -3.09 -16.82
CA LEU A 218 16.54 -3.12 -15.38
C LEU A 218 17.47 -2.00 -14.90
N LYS A 219 18.65 -1.85 -15.52
CA LYS A 219 19.62 -0.80 -15.16
C LYS A 219 19.02 0.60 -15.34
N LYS A 220 18.32 0.83 -16.45
CA LYS A 220 17.66 2.12 -16.73
C LYS A 220 16.57 2.44 -15.70
N SER A 221 15.81 1.43 -15.27
CA SER A 221 14.76 1.60 -14.25
C SER A 221 15.31 2.01 -12.88
N GLU A 222 16.51 1.54 -12.50
CA GLU A 222 17.17 1.99 -11.27
C GLU A 222 17.76 3.39 -11.40
N THR A 223 18.37 3.74 -12.53
CA THR A 223 18.92 5.09 -12.73
C THR A 223 17.81 6.15 -12.80
N GLN A 224 16.62 5.80 -13.27
CA GLN A 224 15.45 6.69 -13.28
C GLN A 224 14.73 6.77 -11.94
N MET A 225 14.93 5.81 -11.03
CA MET A 225 14.49 5.91 -9.63
C MET A 225 15.37 6.86 -8.80
N GLU A 226 16.55 7.24 -9.30
CA GLU A 226 17.43 8.25 -8.68
C GLU A 226 17.18 9.68 -9.21
N GLY A 227 15.94 10.14 -9.19
CA GLY A 227 15.61 11.57 -9.36
C GLY A 227 14.29 11.94 -8.68
N PRO A 228 14.07 13.22 -8.31
CA PRO A 228 14.88 13.99 -7.38
C PRO A 228 14.82 13.38 -5.97
N GLN A 229 15.76 13.77 -5.10
CA GLN A 229 15.97 13.24 -3.74
C GLN A 229 14.70 12.75 -3.05
N SER A 230 14.70 11.48 -2.61
CA SER A 230 13.71 11.00 -1.65
C SER A 230 13.60 12.03 -0.53
N LEU A 231 12.47 12.73 -0.43
CA LEU A 231 12.21 13.68 0.66
C LEU A 231 12.49 12.95 1.98
N HIS A 232 13.63 13.26 2.59
CA HIS A 232 14.03 12.68 3.86
C HIS A 232 13.15 13.35 4.91
N ILE A 233 12.06 12.69 5.27
CA ILE A 233 11.15 13.15 6.32
C ILE A 233 11.93 13.14 7.63
N PRO A 234 12.07 14.29 8.32
CA PRO A 234 12.69 14.32 9.65
C PRO A 234 11.98 13.38 10.63
N ASP A 235 12.74 12.63 11.42
CA ASP A 235 12.19 11.68 12.41
C ASP A 235 11.25 12.35 13.42
N GLU A 236 11.45 13.66 13.67
CA GLU A 236 10.60 14.48 14.55
C GLU A 236 9.16 14.63 14.05
N TYR A 237 8.91 14.39 12.76
CA TYR A 237 7.57 14.46 12.17
C TYR A 237 6.83 13.13 12.28
N LEU A 238 7.53 12.05 12.62
CA LEU A 238 6.98 10.71 12.71
C LEU A 238 6.46 10.43 14.12
N CYS A 239 5.27 9.85 14.20
CA CYS A 239 4.69 9.38 15.44
C CYS A 239 5.50 8.18 15.95
N PRO A 240 5.96 8.18 17.22
CA PRO A 240 6.75 7.06 17.74
C PRO A 240 5.98 5.73 17.85
N ILE A 241 4.63 5.76 17.88
CA ILE A 241 3.79 4.56 17.99
C ILE A 241 3.55 3.94 16.60
N THR A 242 3.16 4.77 15.63
CA THR A 242 2.72 4.29 14.30
C THR A 242 3.81 4.38 13.24
N HIS A 243 4.90 5.11 13.50
CA HIS A 243 5.93 5.46 12.51
C HIS A 243 5.38 6.18 11.27
N GLU A 244 4.24 6.85 11.40
CA GLU A 244 3.61 7.68 10.36
C GLU A 244 3.76 9.16 10.66
N ILE A 245 3.68 10.03 9.64
CA ILE A 245 3.69 11.49 9.83
C ILE A 245 2.51 11.91 10.70
N MET A 246 2.79 12.68 11.75
CA MET A 246 1.78 13.20 12.67
C MET A 246 0.86 14.23 11.98
N ARG A 247 -0.45 14.01 12.06
CA ARG A 247 -1.50 14.91 11.57
C ARG A 247 -1.99 15.83 12.68
N GLU A 248 -2.24 15.24 13.85
CA GLU A 248 -2.61 15.95 15.08
C GLU A 248 -1.59 15.61 16.18
N PRO A 249 -0.38 16.19 16.12
CA PRO A 249 0.63 15.95 17.15
C PRO A 249 0.16 16.48 18.50
N VAL A 250 0.19 15.61 19.51
CA VAL A 250 -0.15 15.92 20.89
C VAL A 250 0.96 15.50 21.83
N THR A 251 1.28 16.38 22.77
CA THR A 251 2.31 16.14 23.78
C THR A 251 1.66 15.60 25.04
N CYS A 252 2.19 14.48 25.53
CA CYS A 252 1.73 13.83 26.76
C CYS A 252 2.55 14.28 27.98
N SER A 253 2.12 13.85 29.16
CA SER A 253 2.79 14.20 30.43
C SER A 253 4.21 13.63 30.58
N ASP A 254 4.62 12.72 29.70
CA ASP A 254 5.98 12.21 29.56
C ASP A 254 6.91 13.14 28.76
N GLY A 255 6.38 14.19 28.14
CA GLY A 255 7.15 15.12 27.31
C GLY A 255 7.39 14.63 25.88
N PHE A 256 6.86 13.48 25.48
CA PHE A 256 6.91 12.99 24.10
C PHE A 256 5.68 13.45 23.32
N THR A 257 5.85 13.57 22.00
CA THR A 257 4.78 13.93 21.08
C THR A 257 4.34 12.71 20.28
N TYR A 258 3.02 12.52 20.19
CA TYR A 258 2.39 11.38 19.56
C TYR A 258 1.28 11.84 18.62
N GLU A 259 0.84 10.97 17.71
CA GLU A 259 -0.41 11.18 17.00
C GLU A 259 -1.59 11.02 17.97
N LYS A 260 -2.49 12.01 18.01
CA LYS A 260 -3.65 12.02 18.91
C LYS A 260 -4.46 10.73 18.87
N HIS A 261 -4.73 10.21 17.66
CA HIS A 261 -5.51 8.99 17.52
C HIS A 261 -4.77 7.78 18.11
N ALA A 262 -3.47 7.65 17.80
CA ALA A 262 -2.65 6.54 18.27
C ALA A 262 -2.51 6.51 19.80
N ILE A 263 -2.31 7.68 20.43
CA ILE A 263 -2.22 7.74 21.90
C ILE A 263 -3.58 7.55 22.57
N ALA A 264 -4.67 8.00 21.95
CA ALA A 264 -6.02 7.74 22.45
C ALA A 264 -6.35 6.24 22.42
N GLU A 265 -6.01 5.53 21.34
CA GLU A 265 -6.15 4.08 21.27
C GLU A 265 -5.27 3.36 22.31
N TRP A 266 -4.05 3.85 22.53
CA TRP A 266 -3.16 3.33 23.56
C TRP A 266 -3.81 3.40 24.95
N PHE A 267 -4.42 4.52 25.32
CA PHE A 267 -5.15 4.66 26.57
C PHE A 267 -6.43 3.82 26.63
N MET A 268 -7.18 3.72 25.53
CA MET A 268 -8.37 2.86 25.44
C MET A 268 -8.02 1.38 25.59
N SER A 269 -6.80 0.96 25.25
CA SER A 269 -6.31 -0.41 25.48
C SER A 269 -6.03 -0.73 26.96
N GLY A 270 -6.22 0.24 27.87
CA GLY A 270 -5.97 0.10 29.30
C GLY A 270 -4.51 0.30 29.71
N LYS A 271 -3.65 0.75 28.80
CA LYS A 271 -2.23 1.02 29.07
C LYS A 271 -2.06 2.48 29.51
N LEU A 272 -1.82 2.69 30.80
CA LEU A 272 -1.51 4.01 31.39
C LEU A 272 0.01 4.28 31.46
N THR A 273 0.75 3.77 30.48
CA THR A 273 2.21 3.88 30.41
C THR A 273 2.62 4.68 29.19
N SER A 274 3.78 5.34 29.26
CA SER A 274 4.38 6.01 28.12
C SER A 274 4.71 4.97 27.05
N PRO A 275 4.24 5.15 25.81
CA PRO A 275 4.59 4.26 24.69
C PRO A 275 6.09 4.21 24.40
N MET A 276 6.86 5.22 24.81
CA MET A 276 8.30 5.32 24.54
C MET A 276 9.15 4.68 25.63
N THR A 277 8.81 4.92 26.91
CA THR A 277 9.65 4.50 28.04
C THR A 277 9.05 3.35 28.84
N ASN A 278 7.80 2.96 28.57
CA ASN A 278 7.00 2.04 29.39
C ASN A 278 6.83 2.46 30.86
N GLU A 279 7.11 3.73 31.20
CA GLU A 279 6.89 4.27 32.55
C GLU A 279 5.44 4.70 32.76
N VAL A 280 4.96 4.69 34.00
CA VAL A 280 3.58 5.09 34.31
C VAL A 280 3.40 6.59 34.12
N LEU A 281 2.37 6.99 33.37
CA LEU A 281 2.07 8.40 33.13
C LEU A 281 1.39 9.02 34.34
N SER A 282 1.72 10.29 34.62
CA SER A 282 1.12 11.04 35.72
C SER A 282 -0.35 11.41 35.46
N ASN A 283 -0.71 11.63 34.19
CA ASN A 283 -2.06 11.89 33.73
C ASN A 283 -2.22 11.48 32.25
N THR A 284 -3.46 11.18 31.85
CA THR A 284 -3.88 10.86 30.46
C THR A 284 -4.20 12.08 29.62
N ASP A 285 -4.13 13.28 30.21
CA ASP A 285 -4.33 14.53 29.48
C ASP A 285 -3.18 14.78 28.50
N TYR A 286 -3.51 15.37 27.35
CA TYR A 286 -2.58 15.73 26.29
C TYR A 286 -2.80 17.16 25.83
N VAL A 287 -1.73 17.81 25.36
CA VAL A 287 -1.76 19.19 24.85
C VAL A 287 -1.43 19.18 23.36
N TYR A 288 -2.20 19.90 22.55
CA TYR A 288 -1.94 20.00 21.12
C TYR A 288 -0.64 20.76 20.83
N ASN A 289 0.26 20.16 20.05
CA ASN A 289 1.47 20.80 19.57
C ASN A 289 1.20 21.47 18.22
N LEU A 290 0.62 22.67 18.28
CA LEU A 290 0.25 23.43 17.08
C LEU A 290 1.47 23.87 16.27
N ASP A 291 2.61 24.11 16.92
CA ASP A 291 3.84 24.52 16.26
C ASP A 291 4.37 23.40 15.36
N LEU A 292 4.49 22.17 15.90
CA LEU A 292 4.90 21.00 15.12
C LEU A 292 3.92 20.69 13.99
N ARG A 293 2.62 20.84 14.26
CA ARG A 293 1.59 20.70 13.22
C ARG A 293 1.81 21.68 12.07
N ASN A 294 2.06 22.95 12.39
CA ASN A 294 2.30 23.99 11.38
C ASN A 294 3.61 23.78 10.61
N THR A 295 4.68 23.28 11.24
CA THR A 295 5.93 22.96 10.55
C THR A 295 5.77 21.75 9.63
N ILE A 296 5.04 20.71 10.06
CA ILE A 296 4.71 19.55 9.22
C ILE A 296 3.90 20.00 8.01
N HIS A 297 2.87 20.83 8.19
CA HIS A 297 2.09 21.37 7.08
C HIS A 297 2.96 22.16 6.09
N LYS A 298 3.80 23.09 6.59
CA LYS A 298 4.72 23.84 5.72
C LYS A 298 5.72 22.95 4.99
N PHE A 299 6.20 21.88 5.62
CA PHE A 299 7.10 20.92 5.00
C PHE A 299 6.40 20.17 3.86
N LEU A 300 5.18 19.72 4.10
CA LEU A 300 4.34 19.06 3.09
C LEU A 300 4.02 20.02 1.93
N ASP A 301 3.71 21.28 2.21
CA ASP A 301 3.42 22.31 1.21
C ASP A 301 4.69 22.73 0.42
N SER A 302 5.86 22.76 1.05
CA SER A 302 7.14 23.10 0.39
C SER A 302 7.64 22.02 -0.58
N GLY A 303 7.19 20.78 -0.41
CA GLY A 303 7.38 19.73 -1.40
C GLY A 303 6.63 20.02 -2.70
N GLU A 304 5.54 20.80 -2.66
CA GLU A 304 4.72 21.12 -3.84
C GLU A 304 5.35 22.16 -4.78
N SER A 305 6.20 23.06 -4.27
CA SER A 305 6.78 24.16 -5.08
C SER A 305 8.00 23.76 -5.89
N ASN A 306 8.73 22.73 -5.48
CA ASN A 306 9.94 22.27 -6.20
C ASN A 306 9.62 21.36 -7.39
N ASP A 307 8.40 20.80 -7.48
CA ASP A 307 7.97 19.92 -8.57
C ASP A 307 7.26 20.68 -9.72
N ALA A 308 7.19 22.02 -9.65
CA ALA A 308 6.45 22.86 -10.62
C ALA A 308 7.34 23.67 -11.58
N GLU A 309 8.68 23.61 -11.46
CA GLU A 309 9.60 24.41 -12.28
C GLU A 309 10.66 23.64 -13.10
N ASP A 310 10.62 22.30 -13.20
CA ASP A 310 11.49 21.54 -14.11
C ASP A 310 10.72 20.61 -15.08
#